data_AF-A0A1M5WRT5-F1
#
_entry.id   AF-A0A1M5WRT5-F1
#
_cell.length_a   1.000
_cell.length_b   1.000
_cell.length_c   1.000
_cell.angle_alpha   90.00
_cell.angle_beta   90.00
_cell.angle_gamma   90.00
#
_symmetry.space_group_name_H-M   'P 1'
#
loop_
_entity.id
_entity.type
_entity.pdbx_description
1 polymer ?
#
loop_
_entity_poly.entity_id
_entity_poly.type
_entity_poly.pdbx_seq_one_letter_code
_entity_poly.pdbx_strand_id
1 'polypeptide(L)' 'MKKTGILNRDIATVLSQLGHTDTIVVGDCGLPIPQHIKCIDLSIDLGTPSLVDVVRLIMKHMEVEKITMASEIKL' A
#
# COMPACT_ATOMS: atom_id res chain seq x y z
N MET A 1 -15.30 14.17 8.52
CA MET A 1 -15.18 13.23 7.38
C MET A 1 -14.17 13.79 6.40
N LYS A 2 -13.27 12.96 5.86
CA LYS A 2 -12.25 13.40 4.91
C LYS A 2 -12.93 13.71 3.57
N LYS A 3 -12.70 14.90 3.00
CA LYS A 3 -13.31 15.32 1.73
C LYS A 3 -12.49 14.94 0.49
N THR A 4 -11.21 14.65 0.70
CA THR A 4 -10.23 14.35 -0.35
C THR A 4 -9.20 13.33 0.16
N GLY A 5 -8.50 12.66 -0.76
CA GLY A 5 -7.47 11.68 -0.40
C GLY A 5 -7.99 10.28 -0.11
N ILE A 6 -7.09 9.40 0.37
CA ILE A 6 -7.45 8.04 0.77
C ILE A 6 -8.40 8.07 1.98
N LEU A 7 -9.51 7.35 1.85
CA LEU A 7 -10.56 7.24 2.87
C LEU A 7 -10.25 6.22 3.96
N ASN A 8 -9.52 5.15 3.62
CA ASN A 8 -9.09 4.17 4.61
C ASN A 8 -8.26 4.87 5.69
N ARG A 9 -8.72 4.79 6.94
CA ARG A 9 -8.16 5.51 8.08
C ARG A 9 -6.72 5.11 8.36
N ASP A 10 -6.43 3.82 8.31
CA ASP A 10 -5.11 3.29 8.60
C ASP A 10 -4.10 3.68 7.52
N ILE A 11 -4.48 3.56 6.25
CA ILE A 11 -3.62 4.02 5.14
C ILE A 11 -3.39 5.53 5.25
N ALA A 12 -4.45 6.31 5.47
CA ALA A 12 -4.32 7.76 5.63
C ALA A 12 -3.39 8.15 6.78
N THR A 13 -3.43 7.41 7.88
CA THR A 13 -2.55 7.62 9.04
C THR A 13 -1.10 7.33 8.67
N VAL A 14 -0.83 6.18 8.05
CA VAL A 14 0.52 5.79 7.60
C VAL A 14 1.08 6.84 6.63
N LEU A 15 0.34 7.19 5.57
CA LEU A 15 0.80 8.16 4.58
C LEU A 15 1.09 9.54 5.18
N SER A 16 0.36 9.94 6.23
CA SER A 16 0.60 11.23 6.91
C SER A 16 1.84 11.25 7.80
N GLN A 17 2.39 10.09 8.13
CA GLN A 17 3.53 9.92 9.02
C GLN A 17 4.83 9.63 8.27
N LEU A 18 4.77 9.37 6.96
CA LEU A 18 5.95 9.07 6.15
C LEU A 18 6.91 10.26 6.13
N GLY A 19 8.14 10.02 6.55
CA GLY A 19 9.29 10.87 6.31
C GLY A 19 9.98 10.54 4.99
N HIS A 20 11.05 11.29 4.69
CA HIS A 20 11.91 10.99 3.55
C HIS A 20 12.54 9.61 3.74
N THR A 21 12.52 8.79 2.68
CA THR A 21 13.05 7.41 2.60
C THR A 21 12.25 6.33 3.33
N ASP A 22 11.15 6.68 4.01
CA ASP A 22 10.25 5.68 4.57
C ASP A 22 9.61 4.84 3.47
N THR A 23 9.42 3.56 3.75
CA THR A 23 8.90 2.59 2.78
C THR A 23 7.61 1.96 3.26
N ILE A 24 6.71 1.72 2.31
CA ILE A 24 5.54 0.86 2.49
C ILE A 24 5.59 -0.28 1.48
N VAL A 25 4.88 -1.37 1.78
CA VAL A 25 4.74 -2.51 0.87
C VAL A 25 3.26 -2.71 0.57
N VAL A 26 2.94 -2.88 -0.71
CA VAL A 26 1.63 -3.35 -1.16
C VAL A 26 1.82 -4.77 -1.68
N GLY A 27 1.34 -5.75 -0.95
CA GLY A 27 1.50 -7.18 -1.26
C GLY A 27 0.19 -7.82 -1.73
N ASP A 28 0.31 -8.96 -2.41
CA ASP A 28 -0.82 -9.86 -2.62
C ASP A 28 -1.17 -10.65 -1.34
N CYS A 29 -2.24 -11.45 -1.41
CA CYS A 29 -2.73 -12.23 -0.27
C CYS A 29 -1.79 -13.37 0.19
N GLY A 30 -0.74 -13.68 -0.57
CA GLY A 30 0.23 -14.73 -0.26
C GLY A 30 1.54 -14.20 0.36
N LEU A 31 1.76 -12.89 0.40
CA LEU A 31 3.01 -12.32 0.90
C LEU A 31 3.14 -12.47 2.43
N PRO A 32 4.16 -13.18 2.96
CA PRO A 32 4.37 -13.27 4.40
C PRO A 32 4.78 -11.92 5.00
N ILE A 33 4.18 -11.56 6.13
CA ILE A 33 4.41 -10.28 6.82
C ILE A 33 5.25 -10.52 8.09
N PRO A 34 6.41 -9.86 8.25
CA PRO A 34 7.18 -9.96 9.49
C PRO A 34 6.39 -9.45 10.70
N GLN A 35 6.49 -10.14 11.85
CA GLN A 35 5.67 -9.87 13.04
C GLN A 35 5.76 -8.43 13.58
N HIS A 36 6.87 -7.73 13.35
CA HIS A 36 7.09 -6.37 13.84
C HIS A 36 6.59 -5.27 12.88
N ILE A 37 6.07 -5.65 11.71
CA ILE A 37 5.59 -4.71 10.70
C ILE A 37 4.06 -4.60 10.81
N LYS A 38 3.55 -3.36 10.81
CA LYS A 38 2.09 -3.12 10.79
C LYS A 38 1.49 -3.66 9.49
N CYS A 39 0.52 -4.56 9.60
CA CYS A 39 -0.30 -5.02 8.47
C CYS A 39 -1.62 -4.20 8.42
N ILE A 40 -1.97 -3.73 7.22
CA ILE A 40 -3.31 -3.18 6.93
C ILE A 40 -3.94 -4.13 5.92
N ASP A 41 -4.79 -5.04 6.40
CA ASP A 41 -5.51 -5.96 5.53
C ASP A 41 -6.69 -5.25 4.85
N LEU A 42 -6.69 -5.27 3.52
CA LEU A 42 -7.72 -4.69 2.68
C LEU A 42 -8.53 -5.76 1.93
N SER A 43 -8.18 -7.04 2.08
CA SER A 43 -8.78 -8.13 1.34
C SER A 43 -10.26 -8.31 1.70
N ILE A 44 -11.09 -8.43 0.68
CA ILE A 44 -12.54 -8.68 0.81
C ILE A 44 -12.88 -10.03 0.19
N ASP A 45 -12.33 -10.29 -1.00
CA ASP A 45 -12.47 -11.53 -1.74
C ASP A 45 -11.22 -11.73 -2.63
N LEU A 46 -11.08 -12.89 -3.25
CA LEU A 46 -10.01 -13.15 -4.20
C LEU A 46 -10.00 -12.10 -5.33
N GLY A 47 -8.88 -11.39 -5.45
CA GLY A 47 -8.72 -10.31 -6.42
C GLY A 47 -9.44 -9.00 -6.09
N THR A 48 -10.10 -8.91 -4.93
CA THR A 48 -10.87 -7.72 -4.52
C THR A 48 -10.42 -7.19 -3.15
N PRO A 49 -9.90 -5.96 -3.08
CA PRO A 49 -9.53 -5.06 -4.19
C PRO A 49 -8.33 -5.59 -4.99
N SER A 50 -8.19 -5.14 -6.24
CA SER A 50 -7.04 -5.53 -7.06
C SER A 50 -5.75 -4.86 -6.58
N LEU A 51 -4.62 -5.57 -6.66
CA LEU A 51 -3.30 -5.05 -6.29
C LEU A 51 -2.99 -3.73 -7.03
N VAL A 52 -3.30 -3.69 -8.33
CA VAL A 52 -3.05 -2.54 -9.20
C VAL A 52 -3.89 -1.32 -8.79
N ASP A 53 -5.16 -1.51 -8.41
CA ASP A 53 -6.00 -0.40 -7.97
C ASP A 53 -5.50 0.20 -6.65
N VAL A 54 -5.05 -0.64 -5.72
CA VAL A 54 -4.48 -0.20 -4.44
C VAL A 54 -3.18 0.59 -4.68
N VAL A 55 -2.25 0.04 -5.49
CA VAL A 55 -1.00 0.75 -5.85
C VAL A 55 -1.31 2.08 -6.52
N ARG A 56 -2.20 2.11 -7.52
CA ARG A 56 -2.57 3.34 -8.23
C ARG A 56 -3.16 4.38 -7.29
N LEU A 57 -3.97 3.97 -6.31
CA LEU A 57 -4.55 4.90 -5.34
C LEU A 57 -3.49 5.45 -4.39
N ILE A 58 -2.57 4.61 -3.92
CA ILE A 58 -1.45 5.02 -3.08
C ILE A 58 -0.54 6.02 -3.80
N MET A 59 -0.15 5.74 -5.04
CA MET A 59 0.72 6.64 -5.83
C MET A 59 0.10 8.02 -6.10
N LYS A 60 -1.22 8.18 -6.00
CA LYS A 60 -1.88 9.50 -6.10
C LYS A 60 -1.71 10.36 -4.85
N HIS A 61 -1.31 9.76 -3.73
CA HIS A 61 -1.32 10.39 -2.40
C HIS A 61 0.01 10.23 -1.65
N MET A 62 1.00 9.61 -2.26
CA MET A 62 2.35 9.43 -1.74
C MET A 62 3.34 9.97 -2.78
N GLU A 63 4.27 10.82 -2.36
CA GLU A 63 5.41 11.22 -3.19
C GLU A 63 6.40 10.05 -3.24
N VAL A 64 6.58 9.44 -4.41
CA VAL A 64 7.39 8.23 -4.58
C VAL A 64 8.65 8.55 -5.38
N GLU A 65 9.82 8.36 -4.76
CA GLU A 65 11.12 8.52 -5.42
C GLU A 65 11.66 7.21 -6.03
N LYS A 66 11.27 6.05 -5.49
CA LYS A 66 11.77 4.75 -5.91
C LYS A 66 10.74 3.65 -5.68
N ILE A 67 10.72 2.69 -6.59
CA ILE A 67 9.91 1.46 -6.49
C ILE A 67 10.86 0.26 -6.53
N THR A 68 10.61 -0.72 -5.67
CA THR A 68 11.33 -2.00 -5.64
C THR A 68 10.32 -3.13 -5.85
N MET A 69 10.63 -4.05 -6.76
CA MET A 69 9.75 -5.17 -7.14
C MET A 69 10.58 -6.44 -7.25
N ALA A 70 9.97 -7.59 -6.95
CA ALA A 70 10.59 -8.89 -7.18
C ALA A 70 10.82 -9.12 -8.68
N SER A 71 11.97 -9.67 -9.07
CA SER A 71 12.34 -9.88 -10.48
C SER A 71 11.43 -10.84 -11.25
N GLU A 72 10.72 -11.70 -10.52
CA GLU A 72 9.81 -12.72 -11.00
C GLU A 72 8.53 -12.12 -11.57
N ILE A 73 8.16 -10.90 -11.15
CA ILE A 73 7.02 -10.20 -11.73
C ILE A 73 7.37 -9.77 -13.15
N LYS A 74 6.65 -10.32 -14.13
CA LYS A 74 6.75 -9.92 -15.53
C LYS A 74 5.65 -8.93 -15.82
N LEU A 75 6.02 -7.72 -16.23
CA LEU A 75 5.10 -6.68 -16.70
C LEU A 75 4.67 -6.96 -18.14
#